data_AF-M1PFB4-F1
#
_entry.id   AF-M1PFB4-F1
#
_cell.length_a   1.000
_cell.length_b   1.000
_cell.length_c   1.000
_cell.angle_alpha   90.00
_cell.angle_beta   90.00
_cell.angle_gamma   90.00
#
_symmetry.space_group_name_H-M   'P 1'
#
loop_
_entity.id
_entity.type
_entity.pdbx_description
1 polymer ?
#
loop_
_entity_poly.entity_id
_entity_poly.type
_entity_poly.pdbx_seq_one_letter_code
_entity_poly.pdbx_strand_id
1 'polypeptide(L)'
;MKKIMISALLGVFVASASFADWVEDFSVNNQTQGIEVAVAEALKAGMDPTSIVDEGLKIANVNPQHILKALYCEGVDGDDVKAASDSAGISDIILVAAFEKSLVECGDAVADSQAYTPVARATFAGMPRSQNRSTQRFVSQSTF
;
A
#
# COMPACT_ATOMS: atom_id res chain seq x y z
N MET A 1 13.06 46.84 48.91
CA MET A 1 12.15 46.30 47.86
C MET A 1 12.97 45.42 46.91
N LYS A 2 13.03 44.11 47.15
CA LYS A 2 13.70 43.14 46.27
C LYS A 2 12.61 42.39 45.50
N LYS A 3 12.47 42.67 44.22
CA LYS A 3 11.46 42.06 43.35
C LYS A 3 11.92 40.64 43.02
N ILE A 4 11.19 39.67 43.54
CA ILE A 4 11.41 38.25 43.25
C ILE A 4 10.79 38.01 41.87
N MET A 5 11.63 37.87 40.83
CA MET A 5 11.21 37.36 39.53
C MET A 5 10.96 35.87 39.68
N ILE A 6 9.69 35.49 39.89
CA ILE A 6 9.24 34.11 39.97
C ILE A 6 8.57 33.75 38.65
N SER A 7 9.22 32.83 37.94
CA SER A 7 8.62 31.74 37.18
C SER A 7 7.83 32.09 35.91
N ALA A 8 8.56 32.26 34.81
CA ALA A 8 8.09 31.87 33.49
C ALA A 8 8.41 30.37 33.29
N LEU A 9 7.60 29.49 33.87
CA LEU A 9 7.65 28.05 33.62
C LEU A 9 6.22 27.52 33.51
N LEU A 10 5.53 27.95 32.45
CA LEU A 10 4.23 27.42 32.03
C LEU A 10 4.34 27.11 30.52
N GLY A 11 5.22 26.19 30.20
CA GLY A 11 5.40 25.66 28.86
C GLY A 11 5.57 24.15 28.96
N VAL A 12 4.87 23.44 28.09
CA VAL A 12 4.83 21.97 27.97
C VAL A 12 3.78 21.30 28.88
N PHE A 13 2.51 21.60 28.62
CA PHE A 13 1.40 20.74 29.03
C PHE A 13 0.97 19.88 27.82
N VAL A 14 1.38 18.61 27.89
CA VAL A 14 0.70 17.38 27.45
C VAL A 14 -0.02 17.41 26.08
N ALA A 15 0.64 16.87 25.05
CA ALA A 15 -0.01 16.34 23.86
C ALA A 15 0.37 14.87 23.70
N SER A 16 -0.23 13.98 24.49
CA SER A 16 0.02 12.53 24.42
C SER A 16 -1.28 11.71 24.41
N ALA A 17 -2.37 12.27 23.89
CA ALA A 17 -3.70 11.64 23.94
C ALA A 17 -4.23 11.11 22.59
N SER A 18 -3.51 11.29 21.47
CA SER A 18 -4.06 10.99 20.13
C SER A 18 -3.57 9.69 19.49
N PHE A 19 -2.68 8.92 20.13
CA PHE A 19 -2.13 7.70 19.52
C PHE A 19 -3.05 6.47 19.63
N ALA A 20 -4.03 6.47 20.54
CA ALA A 20 -4.92 5.32 20.74
C ALA A 20 -6.24 5.39 19.94
N ASP A 21 -6.71 6.62 19.66
CA ASP A 21 -8.04 6.87 19.07
C ASP A 21 -8.14 6.32 17.64
N TRP A 22 -7.13 6.57 16.82
CA TRP A 22 -7.13 6.15 15.42
C TRP A 22 -7.05 4.62 15.25
N VAL A 23 -6.44 3.90 16.19
CA VAL A 23 -6.30 2.43 16.11
C VAL A 23 -7.65 1.75 16.35
N GLU A 24 -8.45 2.27 17.29
CA GLU A 24 -9.81 1.80 17.52
C GLU A 24 -10.67 2.06 16.28
N ASP A 25 -10.65 3.29 15.76
CA ASP A 25 -11.36 3.66 14.53
C ASP A 25 -10.91 2.81 13.33
N PHE A 26 -9.62 2.54 13.20
CA PHE A 26 -9.07 1.71 12.13
C PHE A 26 -9.62 0.27 12.21
N SER A 27 -9.65 -0.32 13.40
CA SER A 27 -10.23 -1.66 13.61
C SER A 27 -11.73 -1.67 13.34
N VAL A 28 -12.48 -0.69 13.83
CA VAL A 28 -13.93 -0.57 13.61
C VAL A 28 -14.24 -0.39 12.13
N ASN A 29 -13.53 0.50 11.44
CA ASN A 29 -13.70 0.73 10.01
C ASN A 29 -13.36 -0.53 9.21
N ASN A 30 -12.31 -1.27 9.58
CA ASN A 30 -11.97 -2.52 8.91
C ASN A 30 -13.08 -3.58 9.08
N GLN A 31 -13.65 -3.71 10.29
CA GLN A 31 -14.71 -4.68 10.55
C GLN A 31 -16.03 -4.33 9.87
N THR A 32 -16.35 -3.04 9.74
CA THR A 32 -17.65 -2.57 9.26
C THR A 32 -17.67 -2.26 7.76
N GLN A 33 -16.57 -1.74 7.22
CA GLN A 33 -16.49 -1.20 5.86
C GLN A 33 -15.36 -1.83 5.04
N GLY A 34 -14.44 -2.57 5.67
CA GLY A 34 -13.31 -3.22 5.03
C GLY A 34 -12.01 -2.42 5.15
N ILE A 35 -10.91 -3.10 4.82
CA ILE A 35 -9.55 -2.59 5.02
C ILE A 35 -9.24 -1.38 4.16
N GLU A 36 -9.82 -1.30 2.95
CA GLU A 36 -9.64 -0.17 2.05
C GLU A 36 -10.11 1.14 2.68
N VAL A 37 -11.30 1.14 3.30
CA VAL A 37 -11.83 2.33 3.99
C VAL A 37 -11.04 2.65 5.25
N ALA A 38 -10.66 1.63 6.02
CA ALA A 38 -9.85 1.82 7.22
C ALA A 38 -8.51 2.52 6.90
N VAL A 39 -7.83 2.10 5.84
CA VAL A 39 -6.58 2.71 5.37
C VAL A 39 -6.80 4.15 4.91
N ALA A 40 -7.85 4.41 4.12
CA ALA A 40 -8.18 5.76 3.66
C ALA A 40 -8.44 6.73 4.83
N GLU A 41 -9.21 6.30 5.84
CA GLU A 41 -9.50 7.12 7.02
C GLU A 41 -8.25 7.31 7.90
N ALA A 42 -7.39 6.30 8.05
CA ALA A 42 -6.13 6.45 8.77
C ALA A 42 -5.17 7.44 8.09
N LEU A 43 -5.08 7.42 6.77
CA LEU A 43 -4.30 8.41 6.00
C LEU A 43 -4.88 9.82 6.18
N LYS A 44 -6.22 9.97 6.16
CA LYS A 44 -6.88 11.27 6.46
C LYS A 44 -6.63 11.75 7.89
N ALA A 45 -6.51 10.83 8.84
CA ALA A 45 -6.12 11.12 10.22
C ALA A 45 -4.63 11.50 10.36
N GLY A 46 -3.86 11.46 9.26
CA GLY A 46 -2.45 11.83 9.21
C GLY A 46 -1.50 10.73 9.68
N MET A 47 -1.97 9.48 9.70
CA MET A 47 -1.11 8.34 10.07
C MET A 47 -0.19 7.99 8.91
N ASP A 48 1.06 7.66 9.24
CA ASP A 48 2.05 7.28 8.24
C ASP A 48 1.81 5.84 7.74
N PRO A 49 2.23 5.52 6.50
CA PRO A 49 2.05 4.20 5.92
C PRO A 49 2.65 3.05 6.74
N THR A 50 3.76 3.29 7.46
CA THR A 50 4.39 2.25 8.28
C THR A 50 3.51 1.90 9.48
N SER A 51 3.03 2.90 10.21
CA SER A 51 2.09 2.70 11.32
C SER A 51 0.82 1.98 10.88
N ILE A 52 0.28 2.33 9.70
CA ILE A 52 -0.93 1.69 9.15
C ILE A 52 -0.69 0.21 8.84
N VAL A 53 0.45 -0.13 8.22
CA VAL A 53 0.80 -1.52 7.94
C VAL A 53 0.98 -2.30 9.24
N ASP A 54 1.73 -1.75 10.19
CA ASP A 54 2.01 -2.41 11.47
C ASP A 54 0.73 -2.69 12.27
N GLU A 55 -0.20 -1.73 12.37
CA GLU A 55 -1.48 -1.97 13.04
C GLU A 55 -2.39 -2.91 12.24
N GLY A 56 -2.42 -2.79 10.91
CA GLY A 56 -3.21 -3.68 10.05
C GLY A 56 -2.80 -5.15 10.16
N LEU A 57 -1.51 -5.44 10.34
CA LEU A 57 -1.02 -6.80 10.53
C LEU A 57 -1.40 -7.42 11.89
N LYS A 58 -1.75 -6.60 12.89
CA LYS A 58 -2.22 -7.09 14.18
C LYS A 58 -3.69 -7.54 14.12
N ILE A 59 -4.44 -7.14 13.09
CA ILE A 59 -5.84 -7.53 12.93
C ILE A 59 -5.91 -8.95 12.35
N ALA A 60 -6.63 -9.82 13.05
CA ALA A 60 -6.83 -11.19 12.62
C ALA A 60 -7.50 -11.24 11.22
N ASN A 61 -6.99 -12.13 10.37
CA ASN A 61 -7.49 -12.39 9.00
C ASN A 61 -7.32 -11.25 8.00
N VAL A 62 -6.57 -10.19 8.32
CA VAL A 62 -6.22 -9.18 7.31
C VAL A 62 -5.06 -9.69 6.46
N ASN A 63 -5.26 -9.72 5.14
CA ASN A 63 -4.22 -10.08 4.20
C ASN A 63 -3.30 -8.85 3.97
N PRO A 64 -1.97 -8.97 4.19
CA PRO A 64 -1.03 -7.86 3.97
C PRO A 64 -1.13 -7.25 2.56
N GLN A 65 -1.41 -8.07 1.54
CA GLN A 65 -1.59 -7.59 0.16
C GLN A 65 -2.72 -6.56 0.05
N HIS A 66 -3.79 -6.70 0.84
CA HIS A 66 -4.94 -5.80 0.79
C HIS A 66 -4.65 -4.46 1.45
N ILE A 67 -3.83 -4.44 2.51
CA ILE A 67 -3.37 -3.20 3.16
C ILE A 67 -2.50 -2.41 2.18
N LEU A 68 -1.48 -3.06 1.60
CA LEU A 68 -0.56 -2.40 0.66
C LEU A 68 -1.30 -1.92 -0.60
N LYS A 69 -2.26 -2.71 -1.10
CA LYS A 69 -3.11 -2.30 -2.24
C LYS A 69 -3.86 -1.01 -1.89
N ALA A 70 -4.49 -0.95 -0.71
CA ALA A 70 -5.24 0.22 -0.28
C ALA A 70 -4.34 1.47 -0.19
N LEU A 71 -3.11 1.35 0.33
CA LEU A 71 -2.15 2.45 0.36
C LEU A 71 -1.85 2.97 -1.06
N TYR A 72 -1.61 2.08 -2.02
CA TYR A 72 -1.43 2.49 -3.42
C TYR A 72 -2.68 3.16 -4.02
N CYS A 73 -3.87 2.68 -3.68
CA CYS A 73 -5.13 3.23 -4.16
C CYS A 73 -5.41 4.64 -3.61
N GLU A 74 -4.90 4.95 -2.41
CA GLU A 74 -4.96 6.28 -1.82
C GLU A 74 -3.84 7.20 -2.30
N GLY A 75 -3.03 6.76 -3.28
CA GLY A 75 -1.98 7.56 -3.88
C GLY A 75 -0.76 7.76 -2.97
N VAL A 76 -0.52 6.85 -2.03
CA VAL A 76 0.74 6.84 -1.28
C VAL A 76 1.90 6.55 -2.22
N ASP A 77 3.01 7.27 -2.04
CA ASP A 77 4.22 7.10 -2.83
C ASP A 77 4.75 5.66 -2.73
N GLY A 78 5.20 5.10 -3.86
CA GLY A 78 5.62 3.71 -3.88
C GLY A 78 6.88 3.41 -3.07
N ASP A 79 7.78 4.39 -2.86
CA ASP A 79 8.93 4.23 -1.98
C ASP A 79 8.49 4.17 -0.51
N ASP A 80 7.47 4.95 -0.12
CA ASP A 80 6.90 4.92 1.22
C ASP A 80 6.16 3.60 1.49
N VAL A 81 5.40 3.09 0.51
CA VAL A 81 4.75 1.77 0.60
C VAL A 81 5.79 0.65 0.67
N LYS A 82 6.87 0.75 -0.10
CA LYS A 82 7.99 -0.20 -0.04
C LYS A 82 8.66 -0.17 1.33
N ALA A 83 8.95 1.02 1.87
CA ALA A 83 9.55 1.18 3.19
C ALA A 83 8.68 0.56 4.29
N ALA A 84 7.36 0.80 4.25
CA ALA A 84 6.40 0.20 5.17
C ALA A 84 6.30 -1.34 5.01
N SER A 85 6.40 -1.86 3.79
CA SER A 85 6.43 -3.30 3.53
C SER A 85 7.69 -3.95 4.10
N ASP A 86 8.85 -3.32 3.88
CA ASP A 86 10.16 -3.80 4.32
C ASP A 86 10.24 -3.81 5.86
N SER A 87 9.76 -2.74 6.52
CA SER A 87 9.77 -2.64 7.99
C SER A 87 8.89 -3.70 8.66
N ALA A 88 7.77 -4.03 8.04
CA ALA A 88 6.84 -5.05 8.50
C ALA A 88 7.25 -6.50 8.12
N GLY A 89 8.35 -6.68 7.40
CA GLY A 89 8.82 -8.00 6.95
C GLY A 89 7.93 -8.66 5.90
N ILE A 90 7.14 -7.87 5.17
CA ILE A 90 6.29 -8.35 4.07
C ILE A 90 7.18 -8.58 2.84
N SER A 91 7.12 -9.78 2.26
CA SER A 91 7.95 -10.13 1.11
C SER A 91 7.64 -9.30 -0.14
N ASP A 92 8.66 -9.01 -0.96
CA ASP A 92 8.53 -8.33 -2.25
C ASP A 92 7.43 -8.92 -3.15
N ILE A 93 7.22 -10.25 -3.13
CA ILE A 93 6.19 -10.90 -3.95
C ILE A 93 4.79 -10.38 -3.59
N ILE A 94 4.53 -10.12 -2.31
CA ILE A 94 3.26 -9.57 -1.82
C ILE A 94 3.14 -8.11 -2.21
N LEU A 95 4.23 -7.33 -2.09
CA LEU A 95 4.28 -5.94 -2.51
C LEU A 95 3.97 -5.80 -4.01
N VAL A 96 4.61 -6.61 -4.86
CA VAL A 96 4.35 -6.67 -6.30
C VAL A 96 2.90 -7.00 -6.58
N ALA A 97 2.37 -8.04 -5.92
CA ALA A 97 0.98 -8.46 -6.13
C ALA A 97 -0.02 -7.41 -5.66
N ALA A 98 0.31 -6.62 -4.64
CA ALA A 98 -0.51 -5.50 -4.18
C ALA A 98 -0.51 -4.35 -5.20
N PHE A 99 0.67 -4.00 -5.73
CA PHE A 99 0.82 -2.98 -6.76
C PHE A 99 0.15 -3.36 -8.08
N GLU A 100 0.36 -4.58 -8.59
CA GLU A 100 -0.33 -5.06 -9.79
C GLU A 100 -1.86 -5.01 -9.63
N LYS A 101 -2.36 -5.34 -8.43
CA LYS A 101 -3.78 -5.29 -8.12
C LYS A 101 -4.31 -3.86 -8.00
N SER A 102 -3.55 -2.92 -7.44
CA SER A 102 -3.95 -1.51 -7.36
C SER A 102 -4.03 -0.85 -8.73
N LEU A 103 -3.11 -1.18 -9.65
CA LEU A 103 -3.19 -0.70 -11.04
C LEU A 103 -4.48 -1.15 -11.74
N VAL A 104 -4.95 -2.36 -11.47
CA VAL A 104 -6.19 -2.90 -12.06
C VAL A 104 -7.44 -2.33 -11.40
N GLU A 105 -7.45 -2.21 -10.07
CA GLU A 105 -8.66 -1.84 -9.31
C GLU A 105 -8.81 -0.33 -9.09
N CYS A 106 -7.72 0.42 -9.05
CA CYS A 106 -7.68 1.83 -8.66
C CYS A 106 -7.14 2.76 -9.75
N GLY A 107 -6.44 2.21 -10.76
CA GLY A 107 -6.04 2.92 -11.97
C GLY A 107 -5.20 4.18 -11.68
N ASP A 108 -5.70 5.33 -12.12
CA ASP A 108 -5.01 6.63 -12.08
C ASP A 108 -4.75 7.18 -10.66
N ALA A 109 -5.35 6.58 -9.62
CA ALA A 109 -5.13 6.99 -8.23
C ALA A 109 -3.74 6.57 -7.71
N VAL A 110 -3.03 5.68 -8.40
CA VAL A 110 -1.66 5.28 -8.05
C VAL A 110 -0.69 6.41 -8.40
N ALA A 111 -0.26 7.16 -7.38
CA ALA A 111 0.46 8.43 -7.52
C ALA A 111 1.82 8.32 -8.23
N ASP A 112 2.51 7.19 -8.08
CA ASP A 112 3.73 6.93 -8.84
C ASP A 112 3.89 5.46 -9.20
N SER A 113 3.59 5.14 -10.46
CA SER A 113 3.81 3.80 -11.01
C SER A 113 5.28 3.48 -11.28
N GLN A 114 6.20 4.44 -11.08
CA GLN A 114 7.63 4.25 -11.38
C GLN A 114 8.50 3.91 -10.18
N ALA A 115 8.04 4.14 -8.95
CA ALA A 115 8.81 3.81 -7.74
C ALA A 115 9.09 2.29 -7.62
N TYR A 116 8.22 1.46 -8.20
CA TYR A 116 8.44 0.02 -8.29
C TYR A 116 8.54 -0.44 -9.75
N THR A 117 9.77 -0.45 -10.28
CA THR A 117 10.07 -1.31 -11.42
C THR A 117 10.37 -2.71 -10.87
N PRO A 118 9.49 -3.72 -11.07
CA PRO A 118 9.85 -5.08 -10.73
C PRO A 118 11.15 -5.40 -11.47
N VAL A 119 12.22 -5.72 -10.72
CA VAL A 119 13.46 -6.21 -11.31
C VAL A 119 13.05 -7.35 -12.22
N ALA A 120 13.28 -7.17 -13.53
CA ALA A 120 12.74 -7.99 -14.60
C ALA A 120 12.67 -9.43 -14.14
N ARG A 121 11.43 -9.89 -13.89
CA ARG A 121 11.05 -11.24 -13.46
C ARG A 121 12.05 -12.19 -14.10
N ALA A 122 12.98 -12.72 -13.30
CA ALA A 122 14.05 -13.55 -13.80
C ALA A 122 13.38 -14.55 -14.74
N THR A 123 13.67 -14.39 -16.03
CA THR A 123 13.01 -15.14 -17.08
C THR A 123 13.30 -16.58 -16.70
N PHE A 124 12.26 -17.34 -16.33
CA PHE A 124 12.41 -18.77 -16.15
C PHE A 124 12.81 -19.30 -17.53
N ALA A 125 14.12 -19.40 -17.72
CA ALA A 125 14.73 -19.81 -18.96
C ALA A 125 14.35 -21.28 -19.16
N GLY A 126 13.30 -21.50 -19.95
CA GLY A 126 12.90 -22.82 -20.40
C GLY A 126 11.47 -23.22 -20.04
N MET A 127 10.48 -22.56 -20.65
CA MET A 127 9.28 -23.29 -21.01
C MET A 127 8.85 -22.89 -22.42
N PRO A 128 8.82 -23.82 -23.39
CA PRO A 128 8.48 -23.50 -24.77
C PRO A 128 7.02 -23.07 -24.84
N ARG A 129 6.84 -21.81 -25.23
CA ARG A 129 5.57 -21.16 -25.48
C ARG A 129 4.89 -21.86 -26.66
N SER A 130 3.86 -22.67 -26.38
CA SER A 130 2.96 -23.20 -27.42
C SER A 130 2.28 -22.03 -28.13
N GLN A 131 2.76 -21.67 -29.32
CA GLN A 131 2.16 -20.65 -30.18
C GLN A 131 0.86 -21.20 -30.75
N ASN A 132 -0.27 -20.81 -30.15
CA ASN A 132 -1.56 -20.92 -30.82
C ASN A 132 -1.64 -19.82 -31.90
N ARG A 133 -1.15 -20.14 -33.10
CA ARG A 133 -1.10 -19.27 -34.28
C ARG A 133 -2.49 -19.22 -34.94
N SER A 134 -3.38 -18.40 -34.41
CA SER A 134 -4.59 -17.96 -35.13
C SER A 134 -4.20 -16.91 -36.18
N THR A 135 -3.73 -17.38 -37.34
CA THR A 135 -3.63 -16.60 -38.59
C THR A 135 -3.35 -17.54 -39.76
N GLN A 136 -4.31 -18.42 -40.07
CA GLN A 136 -4.38 -19.01 -41.41
C GLN A 136 -5.05 -17.99 -42.34
N ARG A 137 -4.22 -17.16 -42.98
CA ARG A 137 -4.55 -16.55 -44.26
C ARG A 137 -4.69 -17.70 -45.26
N PHE A 138 -5.91 -17.98 -45.72
CA PHE A 138 -6.13 -18.82 -46.90
C PHE A 138 -5.60 -18.07 -48.12
N VAL A 139 -4.41 -18.46 -48.57
CA VAL A 139 -3.92 -18.14 -49.92
C VAL A 139 -4.42 -19.26 -50.81
N SER A 140 -5.44 -18.98 -51.63
CA SER A 140 -5.84 -19.86 -52.72
C SER A 140 -5.09 -19.44 -53.98
N GLN A 141 -3.99 -20.13 -54.27
CA GLN A 141 -3.44 -20.21 -55.62
C GLN A 141 -3.39 -21.70 -55.98
N SER A 142 -4.07 -22.07 -57.07
CA SER A 142 -3.54 -23.04 -58.04
C SER A 142 -4.46 -23.13 -59.25
N THR A 143 -3.97 -22.57 -60.34
CA THR A 143 -4.30 -22.87 -61.72
C THR A 143 -3.72 -24.24 -62.08
N PHE A 144 -4.52 -25.12 -62.68
CA PHE A 144 -4.18 -25.98 -63.82
C PHE A 144 -5.47 -26.54 -64.42
#